data_AF-A0A917B5I6-F1
#
_entry.id   AF-A0A917B5I6-F1
#
_cell.length_a   1.000
_cell.length_b   1.000
_cell.length_c   1.000
_cell.angle_alpha   90.00
_cell.angle_beta   90.00
_cell.angle_gamma   90.00
#
_symmetry.space_group_name_H-M   'P 1'
#
loop_
_entity.id
_entity.type
_entity.pdbx_description
1 polymer ?
#
loop_
_entity_poly.entity_id
_entity_poly.type
_entity_poly.pdbx_seq_one_letter_code
_entity_poly.pdbx_strand_id
1 'polypeptide(L)'
;MGITVSERLTTSGLENLRTAAVLEFTEEVFESGNYRSLEVLTSEQHQLFIVNRNDRTLTILSIDSKMNVTKETLFTERIISMKEYFEDYSLVDNTAPGKIEVVFMGGRVLEIEPRLSLLHDKNYKDPEISNQMHEDFELLIAALKSTLIL
;
A
#
# COMPACT_ATOMS: atom_id res chain seq x y z
N MET A 1 -2.61 -31.69 9.86
CA MET A 1 -2.50 -31.22 8.47
C MET A 1 -2.98 -29.78 8.47
N GLY A 2 -2.05 -28.83 8.33
CA GLY A 2 -2.35 -27.40 8.41
C GLY A 2 -2.83 -26.90 7.06
N ILE A 3 -3.97 -26.22 7.05
CA ILE A 3 -4.51 -25.54 5.87
C ILE A 3 -3.47 -24.54 5.39
N THR A 4 -3.01 -24.66 4.16
CA THR A 4 -2.01 -23.75 3.60
C THR A 4 -2.64 -22.37 3.37
N VAL A 5 -1.87 -21.29 3.53
CA VAL A 5 -2.36 -19.91 3.29
C VAL A 5 -2.99 -19.80 1.90
N SER A 6 -2.43 -20.51 0.92
CA SER A 6 -2.97 -20.66 -0.45
C SER A 6 -4.39 -21.21 -0.51
N GLU A 7 -4.78 -22.14 0.36
CA GLU A 7 -6.14 -22.69 0.41
C GLU A 7 -7.16 -21.68 0.97
N ARG A 8 -6.73 -20.76 1.85
CA ARG A 8 -7.59 -19.68 2.39
C ARG A 8 -7.83 -18.53 1.41
N LEU A 9 -6.96 -18.38 0.40
CA LEU A 9 -7.00 -17.30 -0.60
C LEU A 9 -7.86 -17.63 -1.83
N THR A 10 -8.69 -18.68 -1.78
CA THR A 10 -9.49 -19.14 -2.94
C THR A 10 -10.81 -18.38 -3.14
N THR A 11 -11.05 -17.30 -2.40
CA THR A 11 -12.23 -16.46 -2.59
C THR A 11 -11.91 -15.34 -3.56
N SER A 12 -12.53 -15.36 -4.73
CA SER A 12 -12.36 -14.33 -5.76
C SER A 12 -12.88 -12.98 -5.27
N GLY A 13 -11.97 -12.11 -4.83
CA GLY A 13 -12.27 -10.74 -4.43
C GLY A 13 -11.07 -10.11 -3.75
N LEU A 14 -10.96 -8.78 -3.83
CA LEU A 14 -9.89 -7.93 -3.28
C LEU A 14 -9.50 -8.25 -1.82
N GLU A 15 -10.38 -8.91 -1.07
CA GLU A 15 -10.18 -9.31 0.33
C GLU A 15 -8.99 -10.25 0.58
N ASN A 16 -8.47 -10.96 -0.43
CA ASN A 16 -7.40 -11.95 -0.23
C ASN A 16 -6.11 -11.36 0.38
N LEU A 17 -5.68 -10.17 -0.05
CA LEU A 17 -4.48 -9.55 0.52
C LEU A 17 -4.71 -9.00 1.91
N ARG A 18 -5.90 -8.43 2.17
CA ARG A 18 -6.27 -7.94 3.49
C ARG A 18 -6.42 -9.09 4.48
N THR A 19 -7.01 -10.20 4.08
CA THR A 19 -7.07 -11.45 4.87
C THR A 19 -5.68 -12.03 5.09
N ALA A 20 -4.81 -12.06 4.07
CA ALA A 20 -3.41 -12.47 4.26
C ALA A 20 -2.67 -11.56 5.24
N ALA A 21 -2.92 -10.25 5.17
CA ALA A 21 -2.34 -9.27 6.07
C ALA A 21 -2.87 -9.41 7.50
N VAL A 22 -4.16 -9.69 7.71
CA VAL A 22 -4.75 -9.98 9.03
C VAL A 22 -4.17 -11.25 9.66
N LEU A 23 -3.88 -12.26 8.85
CA LEU A 23 -3.24 -13.49 9.32
C LEU A 23 -1.79 -13.26 9.74
N GLU A 24 -1.10 -12.31 9.12
CA GLU A 24 0.30 -11.95 9.40
C GLU A 24 0.45 -10.87 10.48
N PHE A 25 -0.52 -9.98 10.58
CA PHE A 25 -0.60 -8.86 11.51
C PHE A 25 -1.99 -8.97 12.15
N THR A 26 -2.08 -9.51 13.37
CA THR A 26 -3.36 -9.69 14.10
C THR A 26 -4.30 -8.50 13.92
N GLU A 27 -5.60 -8.72 13.70
CA GLU A 27 -6.63 -7.69 13.40
C GLU A 27 -6.52 -6.40 14.24
N GLU A 28 -6.18 -6.53 15.53
CA GLU A 28 -5.94 -5.44 16.49
C GLU A 28 -4.90 -4.39 16.03
N VAL A 29 -4.02 -4.77 15.11
CA VAL A 29 -2.94 -3.95 14.56
C VAL A 29 -3.49 -2.86 13.62
N PHE A 30 -4.49 -3.19 12.79
CA PHE A 30 -5.09 -2.27 11.82
C PHE A 30 -6.08 -1.28 12.47
N GLU A 31 -6.61 -1.60 13.65
CA GLU A 31 -7.50 -0.71 14.41
C GLU A 31 -6.73 0.39 15.16
N SER A 32 -5.44 0.17 15.45
CA SER A 32 -4.61 1.20 16.02
C SER A 32 -4.28 2.23 14.93
N GLY A 33 -4.46 3.52 15.22
CA GLY A 33 -4.11 4.58 14.27
C GLY A 33 -2.66 4.52 13.78
N ASN A 34 -1.78 3.74 14.42
CA ASN A 34 -0.37 3.57 14.10
C ASN A 34 -0.09 2.88 12.75
N TYR A 35 -1.07 2.16 12.20
CA TYR A 35 -0.94 1.47 10.93
C TYR A 35 -1.73 2.19 9.84
N ARG A 36 -1.10 2.35 8.68
CA ARG A 36 -1.75 2.83 7.45
C ARG A 36 -1.45 1.86 6.34
N SER A 37 -2.46 1.51 5.56
CA SER A 37 -2.28 0.60 4.43
C SER A 37 -2.92 1.13 3.17
N LEU A 38 -2.36 0.73 2.03
CA LEU A 38 -2.87 1.06 0.71
C LEU A 38 -2.78 -0.18 -0.17
N GLU A 39 -3.86 -0.47 -0.86
CA GLU A 39 -3.94 -1.56 -1.83
C GLU A 39 -3.77 -1.01 -3.25
N VAL A 40 -2.89 -1.62 -4.02
CA VAL A 40 -2.59 -1.22 -5.40
C VAL A 40 -2.57 -2.46 -6.29
N LEU A 41 -3.33 -2.41 -7.37
CA LEU A 41 -3.39 -3.46 -8.37
C LEU A 41 -2.62 -3.03 -9.62
N THR A 42 -1.70 -3.90 -10.06
CA THR A 42 -0.95 -3.74 -11.32
C THR A 42 -1.24 -4.91 -12.26
N SER A 43 -0.73 -4.85 -13.49
CA SER A 43 -0.87 -5.94 -14.46
C SER A 43 -0.20 -7.25 -14.02
N GLU A 44 0.80 -7.17 -13.14
CA GLU A 44 1.64 -8.32 -12.77
C GLU A 44 1.32 -8.86 -11.38
N GLN A 45 0.96 -7.98 -10.46
CA GLN A 45 0.81 -8.28 -9.05
C GLN A 45 -0.26 -7.41 -8.38
N HIS A 46 -0.88 -7.99 -7.37
CA HIS A 46 -1.68 -7.28 -6.40
C HIS A 46 -0.80 -6.97 -5.19
N GLN A 47 -0.72 -5.70 -4.75
CA GLN A 47 0.17 -5.28 -3.68
C GLN A 47 -0.59 -4.56 -2.56
N LEU A 48 -0.20 -4.84 -1.32
CA LEU A 48 -0.64 -4.14 -0.14
C LEU A 48 0.58 -3.51 0.54
N PHE A 49 0.61 -2.19 0.56
CA PHE A 49 1.58 -1.40 1.28
C PHE A 49 1.09 -1.16 2.70
N ILE A 50 1.94 -1.38 3.70
CA ILE A 50 1.60 -1.23 5.12
C ILE A 50 2.69 -0.43 5.80
N VAL A 51 2.38 0.76 6.28
CA VAL A 51 3.27 1.57 7.12
C VAL A 51 2.93 1.33 8.58
N ASN A 52 3.93 0.94 9.35
CA ASN A 52 3.89 0.89 10.80
C ASN A 52 4.71 2.05 11.35
N ARG A 53 4.03 3.01 11.98
CA ARG A 53 4.66 4.22 12.51
C ARG A 53 5.49 3.96 13.78
N ASN A 54 5.11 2.97 14.58
CA ASN A 54 5.83 2.62 15.80
C ASN A 54 7.17 1.98 15.48
N ASP A 55 7.15 0.97 14.60
CA ASP A 55 8.36 0.24 14.22
C ASP A 55 9.14 0.92 13.08
N ARG A 56 8.60 2.02 12.52
CA ARG A 56 9.18 2.77 11.39
C ARG A 56 9.50 1.84 10.22
N THR A 57 8.51 1.05 9.82
CA THR A 57 8.63 0.12 8.71
C THR A 57 7.56 0.33 7.65
N LEU A 58 7.92 0.07 6.40
CA LEU A 58 7.04 -0.09 5.26
C LEU A 58 7.12 -1.55 4.82
N THR A 59 6.04 -2.29 4.98
CA THR A 59 5.92 -3.67 4.49
C THR A 59 5.14 -3.68 3.19
N ILE A 60 5.61 -4.46 2.23
CA ILE A 60 4.97 -4.72 0.95
C ILE A 60 4.58 -6.21 0.96
N LEU A 61 3.29 -6.48 0.89
CA LEU A 61 2.76 -7.82 0.63
C LEU A 61 2.32 -7.86 -0.83
N SER A 62 2.86 -8.77 -1.63
CA SER A 62 2.47 -8.91 -3.04
C SER A 62 1.98 -10.32 -3.34
N ILE A 63 0.90 -10.43 -4.11
CA ILE A 63 0.39 -11.69 -4.66
C ILE A 63 0.53 -11.63 -6.19
N ASP A 64 1.21 -12.62 -6.75
CA ASP A 64 1.34 -12.77 -8.20
C ASP A 64 0.14 -13.51 -8.83
N SER A 65 0.08 -13.53 -10.15
CA SER A 65 -0.96 -14.27 -10.90
C SER A 65 -0.99 -15.80 -10.64
N LYS A 66 0.06 -16.35 -10.02
CA LYS A 66 0.16 -17.77 -9.62
C LYS A 66 -0.21 -17.98 -8.15
N MET A 67 -0.73 -16.96 -7.46
CA MET A 67 -1.07 -16.97 -6.04
C MET A 67 0.13 -17.15 -5.10
N ASN A 68 1.35 -16.84 -5.56
CA ASN A 68 2.51 -16.80 -4.67
C ASN A 68 2.49 -15.51 -3.86
N VAL A 69 2.59 -15.64 -2.54
CA VAL A 69 2.68 -14.50 -1.62
C VAL A 69 4.14 -14.17 -1.39
N THR A 70 4.51 -12.91 -1.59
CA THR A 70 5.82 -12.36 -1.23
C THR A 70 5.65 -11.27 -0.20
N LYS A 71 6.56 -11.24 0.78
CA LYS A 71 6.58 -10.26 1.85
C LYS A 71 7.94 -9.62 1.91
N GLU A 72 7.94 -8.29 1.99
CA GLU A 72 9.14 -7.51 2.08
C GLU A 72 8.97 -6.37 3.06
N THR A 73 9.91 -6.20 3.98
CA THR A 73 9.87 -5.14 4.99
C THR A 73 11.07 -4.22 4.81
N LEU A 74 10.77 -2.92 4.65
CA LEU A 74 11.73 -1.85 4.47
C LEU A 74 11.68 -0.93 5.68
N PHE A 75 12.85 -0.50 6.16
CA PHE A 75 12.95 0.44 7.28
C PHE A 75 12.79 1.87 6.77
N THR A 76 11.82 2.63 7.30
CA THR A 76 11.51 3.98 6.82
C THR A 76 12.55 5.00 7.27
N GLU A 77 13.29 4.73 8.34
CA GLU A 77 14.48 5.51 8.75
C GLU A 77 15.61 5.51 7.71
N ARG A 78 15.57 4.57 6.74
CA ARG A 78 16.54 4.50 5.64
C ARG A 78 16.06 5.21 4.39
N ILE A 79 14.90 5.84 4.39
CA ILE A 79 14.43 6.61 3.25
C ILE A 79 15.29 7.87 3.14
N ILE A 80 15.94 8.04 1.99
CA ILE A 80 16.79 9.18 1.65
C ILE A 80 15.96 10.30 1.02
N SER A 81 14.98 9.93 0.21
CA SER A 81 14.16 10.90 -0.53
C SER A 81 12.77 10.32 -0.76
N MET A 82 11.77 11.20 -0.71
CA MET A 82 10.42 10.90 -1.16
C MET A 82 9.98 12.00 -2.11
N LYS A 83 9.47 11.63 -3.29
CA LYS A 83 8.94 12.56 -4.29
C LYS A 83 7.47 12.26 -4.53
N GLU A 84 6.67 13.31 -4.56
CA GLU A 84 5.24 13.26 -4.88
C GLU A 84 5.03 13.84 -6.28
N TYR A 85 4.34 13.09 -7.13
CA TYR A 85 4.04 13.48 -8.51
C TYR A 85 2.56 13.85 -8.62
N PHE A 86 2.31 15.11 -8.99
CA PHE A 86 0.97 15.67 -9.17
C PHE A 86 0.73 15.88 -10.67
N GLU A 87 -0.38 15.36 -11.19
CA GLU A 87 -0.78 15.61 -12.58
C GLU A 87 -1.50 16.96 -12.72
N ASP A 88 -2.46 17.24 -11.83
CA ASP A 88 -3.23 18.49 -11.79
C ASP A 88 -2.99 19.20 -10.46
N TYR A 89 -1.82 19.80 -10.29
CA TYR A 89 -1.51 20.52 -9.04
C TYR A 89 -2.34 21.80 -8.93
N SER A 90 -3.26 21.84 -7.98
CA SER A 90 -4.01 23.06 -7.60
C SER A 90 -3.44 23.65 -6.31
N LEU A 91 -3.27 24.98 -6.28
CA LEU A 91 -2.96 25.73 -5.06
C LEU A 91 -4.21 26.01 -4.21
N VAL A 92 -5.40 25.75 -4.77
CA VAL A 92 -6.70 26.07 -4.16
C VAL A 92 -7.42 24.79 -3.72
N ASP A 93 -7.26 23.71 -4.48
CA ASP A 93 -7.84 22.40 -4.19
C ASP A 93 -6.77 21.48 -3.60
N ASN A 94 -7.10 20.73 -2.56
CA ASN A 94 -6.21 19.71 -2.02
C ASN A 94 -6.18 18.50 -2.96
N THR A 95 -5.48 18.63 -4.07
CA THR A 95 -5.24 17.53 -5.03
C THR A 95 -4.13 16.62 -4.51
N ALA A 96 -4.45 15.39 -4.11
CA ALA A 96 -3.42 14.42 -3.73
C ALA A 96 -2.57 14.01 -4.94
N PRO A 97 -1.33 13.54 -4.71
CA PRO A 97 -0.47 13.07 -5.79
C PRO A 97 -1.06 11.86 -6.49
N GLY A 98 -0.70 11.67 -7.76
CA GLY A 98 -1.04 10.47 -8.54
C GLY A 98 -0.10 9.30 -8.26
N LYS A 99 1.14 9.61 -7.87
CA LYS A 99 2.21 8.64 -7.60
C LYS A 99 3.20 9.20 -6.59
N ILE A 100 3.84 8.32 -5.82
CA ILE A 100 5.05 8.63 -5.08
C ILE A 100 6.23 7.75 -5.47
N GLU A 101 7.43 8.29 -5.31
CA GLU A 101 8.71 7.58 -5.42
C GLU A 101 9.45 7.70 -4.10
N VAL A 102 9.78 6.56 -3.51
CA VAL A 102 10.50 6.45 -2.23
C VAL A 102 11.87 5.84 -2.50
N VAL A 103 12.93 6.60 -2.23
CA VAL A 103 14.31 6.17 -2.41
C VAL A 103 14.89 5.79 -1.06
N PHE A 104 15.36 4.55 -0.94
CA PHE A 104 15.99 4.01 0.25
C PHE A 104 17.52 4.02 0.14
N MET A 105 18.18 3.98 1.29
CA MET A 105 19.62 3.80 1.41
C MET A 105 20.06 2.52 0.70
N GLY A 106 21.11 2.63 -0.13
CA GLY A 106 21.53 1.57 -1.05
C GLY A 106 20.99 1.72 -2.48
N GLY A 107 20.27 2.82 -2.79
CA GLY A 107 19.86 3.16 -4.15
C GLY A 107 18.59 2.46 -4.62
N ARG A 108 17.92 1.74 -3.74
CA ARG A 108 16.63 1.11 -4.03
C ARG A 108 15.54 2.17 -4.17
N VAL A 109 14.74 2.05 -5.22
CA VAL A 109 13.59 2.93 -5.48
C VAL A 109 12.31 2.10 -5.42
N LEU A 110 11.31 2.60 -4.68
CA LEU A 110 9.97 2.05 -4.63
C LEU A 110 8.99 3.07 -5.22
N GLU A 111 8.17 2.63 -6.17
CA GLU A 111 7.11 3.46 -6.76
C GLU A 111 5.75 2.96 -6.29
N ILE A 112 4.87 3.88 -5.89
CA ILE A 112 3.50 3.58 -5.47
C ILE A 112 2.57 4.46 -6.28
N GLU A 113 1.76 3.84 -7.14
CA GLU A 113 0.84 4.50 -8.07
C GLU A 113 -0.56 3.87 -7.98
N PRO A 114 -1.43 4.34 -7.07
CA PRO A 114 -2.76 3.75 -6.84
C PRO A 114 -3.65 3.77 -8.09
N ARG A 115 -3.45 4.75 -8.98
CA ARG A 115 -4.24 4.91 -10.21
C ARG A 115 -4.12 3.74 -11.17
N LEU A 116 -3.05 2.95 -11.09
CA LEU A 116 -2.92 1.73 -11.90
C LEU A 116 -4.08 0.75 -11.64
N SER A 117 -4.65 0.74 -10.43
CA SER A 117 -5.81 -0.08 -10.09
C SER A 117 -7.02 0.21 -10.98
N LEU A 118 -7.23 1.48 -11.39
CA LEU A 118 -8.32 1.92 -12.27
C LEU A 118 -8.24 1.30 -13.68
N LEU A 119 -7.04 0.95 -14.12
CA LEU A 119 -6.79 0.35 -15.43
C LEU A 119 -7.11 -1.14 -15.44
N HIS A 120 -7.09 -1.79 -14.27
CA HIS A 120 -7.15 -3.25 -14.15
C HIS A 120 -8.46 -3.76 -13.57
N ASP A 121 -9.11 -3.02 -12.67
CA ASP A 121 -10.42 -3.39 -12.14
C ASP A 121 -11.42 -2.22 -12.25
N LYS A 122 -12.60 -2.52 -12.81
CA LYS A 122 -13.69 -1.56 -13.00
C LYS A 122 -14.33 -1.13 -11.68
N ASN A 123 -14.19 -1.92 -10.62
CA ASN A 123 -14.70 -1.57 -9.29
C ASN A 123 -14.04 -0.29 -8.77
N TYR A 124 -12.76 -0.03 -9.10
CA TYR A 124 -12.10 1.22 -8.72
C TYR A 124 -12.65 2.46 -9.44
N LYS A 125 -13.47 2.29 -10.49
CA LYS A 125 -14.19 3.41 -11.13
C LYS A 125 -15.42 3.85 -10.34
N ASP A 126 -15.81 3.08 -9.33
CA ASP A 126 -16.81 3.52 -8.37
C ASP A 126 -16.25 4.73 -7.58
N PRO A 127 -16.97 5.87 -7.55
CA PRO A 127 -16.52 7.06 -6.82
C PRO A 127 -16.23 6.79 -5.34
N GLU A 128 -16.98 5.91 -4.67
CA GLU A 128 -16.76 5.61 -3.25
C GLU A 128 -15.42 4.89 -3.05
N ILE A 129 -15.14 3.88 -3.86
CA ILE A 129 -13.88 3.12 -3.82
C ILE A 129 -12.70 4.01 -4.22
N SER A 130 -12.88 4.85 -5.25
CA SER A 130 -11.85 5.80 -5.68
C SER A 130 -11.53 6.84 -4.61
N ASN A 131 -12.54 7.36 -3.91
CA ASN A 131 -12.34 8.31 -2.81
C ASN A 131 -11.62 7.62 -1.63
N GLN A 132 -12.03 6.41 -1.26
CA GLN A 132 -11.37 5.66 -0.20
C GLN A 132 -9.89 5.40 -0.52
N MET A 133 -9.58 4.98 -1.74
CA MET A 133 -8.21 4.76 -2.19
C MET A 133 -7.37 6.04 -2.13
N HIS A 134 -7.98 7.19 -2.44
CA HIS A 134 -7.32 8.49 -2.35
C HIS A 134 -6.99 8.86 -0.90
N GLU A 135 -7.97 8.72 0.00
CA GLU A 135 -7.78 8.95 1.44
C GLU A 135 -6.71 8.02 2.02
N ASP A 136 -6.77 6.72 1.70
CA ASP A 136 -5.79 5.73 2.13
C ASP A 136 -4.37 6.09 1.63
N PHE A 137 -4.26 6.62 0.41
CA PHE A 137 -2.98 7.05 -0.15
C PHE A 137 -2.43 8.29 0.56
N GLU A 138 -3.26 9.31 0.80
CA GLU A 138 -2.86 10.49 1.57
C GLU A 138 -2.41 10.12 2.99
N LEU A 139 -3.14 9.20 3.63
CA LEU A 139 -2.79 8.69 4.96
C LEU A 139 -1.48 7.89 4.95
N LEU A 140 -1.22 7.10 3.92
CA LEU A 140 0.05 6.37 3.74
C LEU A 140 1.22 7.35 3.59
N ILE A 141 1.07 8.38 2.76
CA ILE A 141 2.07 9.44 2.56
C ILE A 141 2.34 10.17 3.88
N ALA A 142 1.29 10.57 4.58
CA ALA A 142 1.41 11.23 5.88
C ALA A 142 2.12 10.34 6.91
N ALA A 143 1.84 9.03 6.91
CA ALA A 143 2.52 8.07 7.77
C ALA A 143 4.02 7.97 7.43
N LEU A 144 4.39 7.84 6.14
CA LEU A 144 5.79 7.84 5.71
C LEU A 144 6.51 9.14 6.12
N LYS A 145 5.92 10.31 5.86
CA LYS A 145 6.46 11.61 6.29
C LYS A 145 6.65 11.67 7.81
N SER A 146 5.68 11.20 8.59
CA SER A 146 5.80 11.21 10.05
C SER A 146 6.94 10.31 10.56
N THR A 147 7.29 9.27 9.82
CA THR A 147 8.42 8.38 10.16
C THR A 147 9.77 8.92 9.69
N LEU A 148 9.76 9.84 8.72
CA LEU A 148 10.94 10.50 8.15
C LEU A 148 11.45 11.68 8.97
N ILE A 149 10.66 12.18 9.92
CA ILE A 149 11.02 13.34 10.74
C ILE A 149 11.87 12.90 11.95
N LEU A 150 13.13 13.33 11.94
CA LEU A 150 13.99 13.55 13.11
C LEU A 150 14.48 15.00 13.09
#